data_AF-A0A534PS95-F1
#
_entry.id   AF-A0A534PS95-F1
#
_cell.length_a   1.000
_cell.length_b   1.000
_cell.length_c   1.000
_cell.angle_alpha   90.00
_cell.angle_beta   90.00
_cell.angle_gamma   90.00
#
_symmetry.space_group_name_H-M   'P 1'
#
loop_
_entity.id
_entity.type
_entity.pdbx_description
1 polymer ?
#
loop_
_entity_poly.entity_id
_entity_poly.type
_entity_poly.pdbx_seq_one_letter_code
_entity_poly.pdbx_strand_id
1 'polypeptide(L)'
;MSDPFGTVARMAQLDLNLPQWGGRRRGAGRKRKEPLRRVRHRKRRRFRWKPLHVTIRMRREVWSLRTRRCFRAMKYAFAKGCERFGYRLIHFSVQRNHIHLIVEAPDEVQLGRAMKGLGVRIARVMNRAMARKGQVIAHRYYARILRTPPEVNFAILYVLHNRAHHIAREGWPLPPRYEDPLTSEGTRGHDPPLVASPRLWLLRVSWPGQA
;
A
#
# COMPACT_ATOMS: atom_id res chain seq x y z
N MET A 1 -13.65 -6.72 -75.53
CA MET A 1 -13.64 -6.03 -74.23
C MET A 1 -14.11 -7.04 -73.20
N SER A 2 -13.17 -7.71 -72.52
CA SER A 2 -13.44 -8.73 -71.51
C SER A 2 -12.95 -8.23 -70.15
N ASP A 3 -13.84 -8.35 -69.17
CA ASP A 3 -13.76 -7.84 -67.81
C ASP A 3 -12.95 -8.80 -66.91
N PRO A 4 -11.92 -8.36 -66.15
CA PRO A 4 -11.20 -9.23 -65.24
C PRO A 4 -11.47 -8.84 -63.77
N PHE A 5 -12.66 -9.09 -63.25
CA PHE A 5 -12.85 -9.21 -61.81
C PHE A 5 -12.50 -10.63 -61.36
N GLY A 6 -11.24 -10.83 -60.97
CA GLY A 6 -10.78 -12.07 -60.35
C GLY A 6 -11.45 -12.30 -59.00
N THR A 7 -12.23 -13.38 -58.89
CA THR A 7 -12.84 -13.85 -57.65
C THR A 7 -11.76 -14.27 -56.67
N VAL A 8 -11.58 -13.53 -55.56
CA VAL A 8 -10.70 -13.93 -54.47
C VAL A 8 -11.27 -15.18 -53.80
N ALA A 9 -10.57 -16.31 -53.90
CA ALA A 9 -10.96 -17.56 -53.24
C ALA A 9 -11.08 -17.33 -51.73
N ARG A 10 -12.27 -17.63 -51.18
CA ARG A 10 -12.57 -17.53 -49.76
C ARG A 10 -11.69 -18.53 -49.00
N MET A 11 -10.68 -18.06 -48.28
CA MET A 11 -9.85 -18.92 -47.43
C MET A 11 -10.73 -19.56 -46.36
N ALA A 12 -11.00 -20.86 -46.50
CA ALA A 12 -11.65 -21.66 -45.47
C ALA A 12 -10.65 -21.88 -44.33
N GLN A 13 -11.02 -21.45 -43.12
CA GLN A 13 -10.25 -21.73 -41.92
C GLN A 13 -10.19 -23.25 -41.71
N LEU A 14 -8.98 -23.81 -41.67
CA LEU A 14 -8.77 -25.24 -41.38
C LEU A 14 -9.22 -25.55 -39.95
N ASP A 15 -9.94 -26.67 -39.81
CA ASP A 15 -10.39 -27.16 -38.50
C ASP A 15 -9.17 -27.63 -37.69
N LEU A 16 -8.93 -26.97 -36.56
CA LEU A 16 -7.89 -27.39 -35.62
C LEU A 16 -8.52 -28.32 -34.59
N ASN A 17 -8.01 -29.55 -34.52
CA ASN A 17 -8.38 -30.50 -33.48
C ASN A 17 -7.77 -30.06 -32.13
N LEU A 18 -8.50 -29.22 -31.40
CA LEU A 18 -8.05 -28.69 -30.11
C LEU A 18 -8.17 -29.78 -29.03
N PRO A 19 -7.12 -30.00 -28.19
CA PRO A 19 -7.23 -30.92 -27.06
C PRO A 19 -8.37 -30.50 -26.12
N GLN A 20 -9.28 -31.43 -25.79
CA GLN A 20 -10.38 -31.19 -24.83
C GLN A 20 -9.89 -31.04 -23.37
N TRP A 21 -8.59 -31.23 -23.13
CA TRP A 21 -7.96 -31.17 -21.81
C TRP A 21 -7.46 -29.76 -21.50
N GLY A 22 -8.35 -28.93 -20.94
CA GLY A 22 -8.01 -27.56 -20.56
C GLY A 22 -9.24 -26.67 -20.63
N GLY A 23 -9.91 -26.47 -19.50
CA GLY A 23 -11.17 -25.73 -19.46
C GLY A 23 -11.47 -25.19 -18.07
N ARG A 24 -12.41 -24.24 -18.00
CA ARG A 24 -12.85 -23.65 -16.74
C ARG A 24 -13.53 -24.71 -15.86
N ARG A 25 -12.79 -25.26 -14.91
CA ARG A 25 -13.28 -26.13 -13.83
C ARG A 25 -12.94 -25.53 -12.47
N ARG A 26 -13.63 -25.93 -11.41
CA ARG A 26 -13.28 -25.56 -10.03
C ARG A 26 -11.84 -26.05 -9.77
N GLY A 27 -10.92 -25.14 -9.46
CA GLY A 27 -9.50 -25.46 -9.28
C GLY A 27 -8.66 -25.49 -10.56
N ALA A 28 -9.21 -25.11 -11.72
CA ALA A 28 -8.45 -24.95 -12.96
C ALA A 28 -7.43 -23.79 -12.87
N GLY A 29 -6.35 -23.94 -13.62
CA GLY A 29 -5.28 -22.96 -13.72
C GLY A 29 -4.10 -23.28 -12.81
N ARG A 30 -3.01 -22.55 -13.02
CA ARG A 30 -1.76 -22.76 -12.29
C ARG A 30 -1.98 -22.52 -10.78
N LYS A 31 -1.80 -23.56 -9.96
CA LYS A 31 -1.74 -23.44 -8.50
C LYS A 31 -0.73 -22.35 -8.13
N ARG A 32 -1.11 -21.50 -7.17
CA ARG A 32 -0.29 -20.35 -6.80
C ARG A 32 1.02 -20.84 -6.18
N LYS A 33 2.15 -20.31 -6.66
CA LYS A 33 3.48 -20.63 -6.12
C LYS A 33 3.79 -19.94 -4.79
N GLU A 34 3.09 -18.85 -4.46
CA GLU A 34 3.40 -18.06 -3.26
C GLU A 34 2.42 -18.29 -2.11
N PRO A 35 2.92 -18.40 -0.86
CA PRO A 35 2.09 -18.64 0.32
C PRO A 35 1.29 -17.40 0.76
N LEU A 36 1.65 -16.20 0.30
CA LEU A 36 1.00 -14.95 0.73
C LEU A 36 -0.20 -14.59 -0.17
N ARG A 37 -1.33 -14.24 0.47
CA ARG A 37 -2.54 -13.79 -0.21
C ARG A 37 -2.30 -12.43 -0.88
N ARG A 38 -2.01 -12.45 -2.19
CA ARG A 38 -1.87 -11.23 -2.99
C ARG A 38 -3.18 -10.45 -3.05
N VAL A 39 -3.11 -9.11 -2.99
CA VAL A 39 -4.21 -8.22 -3.37
C VAL A 39 -4.58 -8.51 -4.82
N ARG A 40 -5.85 -8.82 -5.09
CA ARG A 40 -6.34 -9.14 -6.44
C ARG A 40 -6.11 -7.95 -7.37
N HIS A 41 -5.69 -8.21 -8.60
CA HIS A 41 -5.60 -7.18 -9.64
C HIS A 41 -7.01 -6.80 -10.09
N ARG A 42 -7.62 -5.84 -9.38
CA ARG A 42 -8.91 -5.24 -9.74
C ARG A 42 -8.74 -3.75 -9.94
N LYS A 43 -9.55 -3.17 -10.83
CA LYS A 43 -9.65 -1.71 -10.98
C LYS A 43 -10.00 -1.12 -9.61
N ARG A 44 -9.31 -0.05 -9.22
CA ARG A 44 -9.62 0.65 -7.98
C ARG A 44 -10.98 1.33 -8.13
N ARG A 45 -11.75 1.37 -7.05
CA ARG A 45 -12.98 2.17 -7.01
C ARG A 45 -12.61 3.63 -7.23
N ARG A 46 -13.32 4.31 -8.13
CA ARG A 46 -13.15 5.75 -8.34
C ARG A 46 -13.58 6.50 -7.08
N PHE A 47 -12.88 7.57 -6.77
CA PHE A 47 -13.24 8.47 -5.68
C PHE A 47 -12.69 9.87 -5.94
N ARG A 48 -13.24 10.85 -5.22
CA ARG A 48 -12.74 12.22 -5.21
C ARG A 48 -12.53 12.66 -3.76
N TRP A 49 -11.34 13.18 -3.46
CA TRP A 49 -10.92 13.75 -2.17
C TRP A 49 -11.36 12.89 -0.98
N LYS A 50 -10.71 11.74 -0.79
CA LYS A 50 -11.05 10.81 0.29
C LYS A 50 -9.86 10.50 1.20
N PRO A 51 -10.11 10.30 2.51
CA PRO A 51 -9.16 9.64 3.37
C PRO A 51 -9.18 8.13 3.11
N LEU A 52 -7.99 7.52 3.17
CA LEU A 52 -7.82 6.09 2.96
C LEU A 52 -6.89 5.49 4.02
N HIS A 53 -7.26 4.29 4.47
CA HIS A 53 -6.34 3.40 5.18
C HIS A 53 -5.60 2.54 4.17
N VAL A 54 -4.28 2.68 4.13
CA VAL A 54 -3.40 1.99 3.19
C VAL A 54 -2.47 1.05 3.95
N THR A 55 -2.27 -0.15 3.41
CA THR A 55 -1.31 -1.12 3.96
C THR A 55 -0.35 -1.58 2.88
N ILE A 56 0.96 -1.53 3.18
CA ILE A 56 2.04 -2.01 2.30
C ILE A 56 2.73 -3.18 3.01
N ARG A 57 2.82 -4.34 2.35
CA ARG A 57 3.56 -5.50 2.88
C ARG A 57 4.93 -5.64 2.23
N MET A 58 5.94 -5.88 3.06
CA MET A 58 7.31 -6.18 2.62
C MET A 58 7.44 -7.66 2.29
N ARG A 59 8.46 -7.98 1.48
CA ARG A 59 8.84 -9.37 1.24
C ARG A 59 9.47 -9.98 2.50
N ARG A 60 9.48 -11.32 2.57
CA ARG A 60 9.97 -12.08 3.72
C ARG A 60 11.48 -11.89 3.96
N GLU A 61 12.22 -11.64 2.89
CA GLU A 61 13.67 -11.48 2.91
C GLU A 61 14.09 -10.08 3.39
N VAL A 62 13.13 -9.15 3.55
CA VAL A 62 13.38 -7.80 4.07
C VAL A 62 13.53 -7.87 5.58
N TRP A 63 14.56 -7.21 6.11
CA TRP A 63 14.75 -7.08 7.55
C TRP A 63 13.53 -6.49 8.24
N SER A 64 13.42 -6.73 9.55
CA SER A 64 12.39 -6.08 10.34
C SER A 64 12.48 -4.56 10.18
N LEU A 65 11.39 -3.98 9.70
CA LEU A 65 11.25 -2.53 9.54
C LEU A 65 11.35 -1.79 10.88
N ARG A 66 11.12 -2.51 11.98
CA ARG A 66 11.17 -1.97 13.34
C ARG A 66 12.57 -1.92 13.95
N THR A 67 13.60 -2.35 13.23
CA THR A 67 14.99 -2.12 13.68
C THR A 67 15.35 -0.64 13.55
N ARG A 68 16.19 -0.12 14.46
CA ARG A 68 16.63 1.29 14.46
C ARG A 68 17.20 1.70 13.10
N ARG A 69 18.00 0.84 12.47
CA ARG A 69 18.61 1.06 11.15
C ARG A 69 17.56 1.18 10.04
N CYS A 70 16.60 0.26 9.99
CA CYS A 70 15.55 0.28 8.96
C CYS A 70 14.59 1.46 9.16
N PHE A 71 14.20 1.74 10.41
CA PHE A 71 13.31 2.86 10.70
C PHE A 71 13.96 4.20 10.36
N ARG A 72 15.24 4.40 10.74
CA ARG A 72 16.02 5.59 10.35
C ARG A 72 16.04 5.78 8.83
N ALA A 73 16.23 4.72 8.07
CA ALA A 73 16.20 4.75 6.61
C ALA A 73 14.80 5.12 6.06
N MET A 74 13.72 4.59 6.64
CA MET A 74 12.35 4.90 6.21
C MET A 74 11.92 6.35 6.47
N LYS A 75 12.42 7.00 7.53
CA LYS A 75 12.14 8.41 7.80
C LYS A 75 12.43 9.29 6.57
N TYR A 76 13.52 9.03 5.86
CA TYR A 76 13.83 9.72 4.59
C TYR A 76 12.74 9.51 3.52
N ALA A 77 12.22 8.28 3.39
CA ALA A 77 11.18 7.97 2.40
C ALA A 77 9.85 8.66 2.74
N PHE A 78 9.51 8.75 4.03
CA PHE A 78 8.33 9.48 4.51
C PHE A 78 8.50 10.98 4.32
N ALA A 79 9.58 11.58 4.80
CA ALA A 79 9.84 13.01 4.63
C ALA A 79 9.79 13.46 3.16
N LYS A 80 10.38 12.69 2.24
CA LYS A 80 10.36 13.03 0.80
C LYS A 80 9.07 12.61 0.09
N GLY A 81 8.20 11.86 0.74
CA GLY A 81 6.99 11.25 0.17
C GLY A 81 5.68 11.67 0.83
N CYS A 82 5.71 12.45 1.91
CA CYS A 82 4.53 12.81 2.68
C CYS A 82 3.57 13.73 1.92
N GLU A 83 4.06 14.55 0.98
CA GLU A 83 3.22 15.36 0.08
C GLU A 83 3.65 15.22 -1.37
N ARG A 84 2.75 14.73 -2.25
CA ARG A 84 2.98 14.62 -3.70
C ARG A 84 1.65 14.62 -4.46
N PHE A 85 1.53 15.37 -5.54
CA PHE A 85 0.35 15.32 -6.44
C PHE A 85 -1.01 15.54 -5.72
N GLY A 86 -1.03 16.36 -4.66
CA GLY A 86 -2.20 16.56 -3.81
C GLY A 86 -2.50 15.42 -2.82
N TYR A 87 -1.77 14.29 -2.90
CA TYR A 87 -1.76 13.26 -1.85
C TYR A 87 -0.98 13.76 -0.64
N ARG A 88 -1.47 13.41 0.55
CA ARG A 88 -0.85 13.71 1.84
C ARG A 88 -0.83 12.47 2.72
N LEU A 89 0.31 12.17 3.32
CA LEU A 89 0.47 11.14 4.35
C LEU A 89 0.19 11.78 5.72
N ILE A 90 -0.87 11.34 6.40
CA ILE A 90 -1.36 11.99 7.62
C ILE A 90 -0.90 11.23 8.86
N HIS A 91 -1.02 9.91 8.86
CA HIS A 91 -0.50 9.05 9.93
C HIS A 91 0.19 7.84 9.36
N PHE A 92 1.13 7.29 10.11
CA PHE A 92 1.73 6.01 9.80
C PHE A 92 2.00 5.19 11.05
N SER A 93 2.12 3.89 10.86
CA SER A 93 2.62 2.95 11.85
C SER A 93 3.44 1.87 11.17
N VAL A 94 4.69 1.75 11.58
CA VAL A 94 5.62 0.76 11.04
C VAL A 94 5.54 -0.52 11.86
N GLN A 95 5.10 -1.60 11.23
CA GLN A 95 5.08 -2.93 11.81
C GLN A 95 6.31 -3.72 11.37
N ARG A 96 6.54 -4.92 11.93
CA ARG A 96 7.74 -5.73 11.63
C ARG A 96 7.98 -5.92 10.12
N ASN A 97 6.93 -6.26 9.37
CA ASN A 97 7.02 -6.61 7.94
C ASN A 97 6.00 -5.86 7.06
N HIS A 98 5.30 -4.86 7.61
CA HIS A 98 4.31 -4.08 6.87
C HIS A 98 4.20 -2.68 7.45
N ILE A 99 3.59 -1.77 6.68
CA ILE A 99 3.39 -0.38 7.06
C ILE A 99 1.90 -0.08 6.90
N HIS A 100 1.29 0.48 7.94
CA HIS A 100 -0.02 1.08 7.86
C HIS A 100 0.10 2.59 7.70
N LEU A 101 -0.75 3.15 6.85
CA LEU A 101 -0.77 4.57 6.51
C LEU A 101 -2.23 5.05 6.55
N ILE A 102 -2.45 6.25 7.10
CA ILE A 102 -3.65 7.05 6.84
C ILE A 102 -3.23 8.16 5.90
N VAL A 103 -3.93 8.27 4.78
CA VAL A 103 -3.59 9.20 3.71
C VAL A 103 -4.84 9.91 3.25
N GLU A 104 -4.71 11.11 2.71
CA GLU A 104 -5.73 11.70 1.86
C GLU A 104 -5.22 11.82 0.43
N ALA A 105 -6.12 11.62 -0.53
CA ALA A 105 -5.77 11.71 -1.95
C ALA A 105 -6.90 12.35 -2.77
N PRO A 106 -6.55 13.08 -3.85
CA PRO A 106 -7.54 13.66 -4.76
C PRO A 106 -8.37 12.62 -5.48
N ASP A 107 -7.75 11.54 -5.97
CA ASP A 107 -8.40 10.48 -6.74
C ASP A 107 -7.52 9.20 -6.77
N GLU A 108 -8.00 8.14 -7.44
CA GLU A 108 -7.28 6.87 -7.52
C GLU A 108 -5.99 6.94 -8.35
N VAL A 109 -5.87 7.90 -9.27
CA VAL A 109 -4.72 8.09 -10.15
C VAL A 109 -3.59 8.75 -9.36
N GLN A 110 -3.87 9.85 -8.65
CA GLN A 110 -2.89 10.54 -7.82
C GLN A 110 -2.46 9.68 -6.64
N LEU A 111 -3.39 8.93 -6.02
CA LEU A 111 -3.04 7.90 -5.04
C LEU A 111 -2.08 6.88 -5.65
N GLY A 112 -2.38 6.37 -6.85
CA GLY A 112 -1.52 5.41 -7.54
C GLY A 112 -0.10 5.94 -7.78
N ARG A 113 0.02 7.18 -8.26
CA ARG A 113 1.30 7.86 -8.53
C ARG A 113 2.10 8.11 -7.24
N ALA A 114 1.45 8.65 -6.21
CA ALA A 114 2.08 8.90 -4.91
C ALA A 114 2.56 7.61 -4.25
N MET A 115 1.73 6.56 -4.22
CA MET A 115 2.09 5.26 -3.64
C MET A 115 3.20 4.56 -4.43
N LYS A 116 3.25 4.71 -5.77
CA LYS A 116 4.38 4.21 -6.58
C LYS A 116 5.68 4.91 -6.19
N GLY A 117 5.66 6.25 -6.11
CA GLY A 117 6.83 7.04 -5.72
C GLY A 117 7.31 6.72 -4.30
N LEU A 118 6.39 6.66 -3.34
CA LEU A 118 6.69 6.26 -1.96
C LEU A 118 7.30 4.85 -1.90
N GLY A 119 6.69 3.89 -2.61
CA GLY A 119 7.19 2.52 -2.68
C GLY A 119 8.60 2.41 -3.26
N VAL A 120 8.91 3.20 -4.30
CA VAL A 120 10.27 3.28 -4.86
C VAL A 120 11.25 3.84 -3.84
N ARG A 121 10.90 4.91 -3.12
CA ARG A 121 11.77 5.48 -2.07
C ARG A 121 12.04 4.46 -0.97
N ILE A 122 11.00 3.79 -0.47
CA ILE A 122 11.11 2.70 0.52
C ILE A 122 12.05 1.61 -0.01
N ALA A 123 11.86 1.16 -1.24
CA ALA A 123 12.73 0.15 -1.85
C ALA A 123 14.20 0.58 -1.89
N ARG A 124 14.48 1.82 -2.30
CA ARG A 124 15.85 2.34 -2.37
C ARG A 124 16.51 2.43 -0.99
N VAL A 125 15.82 3.01 0.00
CA VAL A 125 16.39 3.17 1.35
C VAL A 125 16.59 1.83 2.05
N MET A 126 15.65 0.89 1.90
CA MET A 126 15.75 -0.43 2.51
C MET A 126 16.85 -1.27 1.86
N ASN A 127 16.93 -1.30 0.53
CA ASN A 127 18.01 -2.00 -0.17
C ASN A 127 19.39 -1.45 0.21
N ARG A 128 19.53 -0.11 0.30
CA ARG A 128 20.78 0.52 0.76
C ARG A 128 21.08 0.15 2.22
N ALA A 129 20.10 0.22 3.10
CA ALA A 129 20.26 -0.13 4.51
C ALA A 129 20.68 -1.60 4.70
N MET A 130 20.26 -2.49 3.80
CA MET A 130 20.55 -3.93 3.84
C MET A 130 21.72 -4.34 2.92
N ALA A 131 22.41 -3.40 2.28
CA ALA A 131 23.48 -3.67 1.31
C ALA A 131 23.10 -4.69 0.21
N ARG A 132 21.86 -4.61 -0.29
CA ARG A 132 21.33 -5.52 -1.32
C ARG A 132 20.64 -4.77 -2.47
N LYS A 133 20.22 -5.50 -3.49
CA LYS A 133 19.40 -5.00 -4.61
C LYS A 133 18.09 -5.81 -4.73
N GLY A 134 17.15 -5.32 -5.53
CA GLY A 134 15.93 -6.04 -5.89
C GLY A 134 14.66 -5.59 -5.16
N GLN A 135 13.60 -6.39 -5.29
CA GLN A 135 12.26 -6.04 -4.80
C GLN A 135 12.15 -6.14 -3.28
N VAL A 136 11.64 -5.10 -2.62
CA VAL A 136 11.38 -5.12 -1.16
C VAL A 136 9.88 -5.20 -0.83
N ILE A 137 9.01 -4.65 -1.68
CA ILE A 137 7.55 -4.67 -1.46
C ILE A 137 7.00 -5.94 -2.09
N ALA A 138 6.30 -6.76 -1.32
CA ALA A 138 5.83 -8.07 -1.79
C ALA A 138 4.76 -7.96 -2.87
N HIS A 139 3.75 -7.12 -2.63
CA HIS A 139 2.56 -7.05 -3.48
C HIS A 139 2.10 -5.59 -3.66
N ARG A 140 1.01 -5.40 -4.41
CA ARG A 140 0.32 -4.10 -4.47
C ARG A 140 -0.15 -3.71 -3.06
N TYR A 141 -0.14 -2.41 -2.77
CA TYR A 141 -0.74 -1.90 -1.55
C TYR A 141 -2.25 -2.18 -1.53
N TYR A 142 -2.78 -2.42 -0.34
CA TYR A 142 -4.21 -2.44 -0.06
C TYR A 142 -4.67 -1.03 0.33
N ALA A 143 -5.84 -0.60 -0.11
CA ALA A 143 -6.41 0.69 0.24
C ALA A 143 -7.91 0.55 0.51
N ARG A 144 -8.36 1.01 1.68
CA ARG A 144 -9.76 1.13 2.07
C ARG A 144 -10.11 2.61 2.18
N ILE A 145 -11.15 3.04 1.48
CA ILE A 145 -11.71 4.40 1.63
C ILE A 145 -12.45 4.47 2.97
N LEU A 146 -12.17 5.51 3.74
CA LEU A 146 -12.85 5.83 4.99
C LEU A 146 -13.94 6.87 4.67
N ARG A 147 -15.18 6.60 5.07
CA ARG A 147 -16.36 7.35 4.64
C ARG A 147 -16.92 8.26 5.72
N THR A 148 -16.83 7.84 6.97
CA THR A 148 -17.48 8.52 8.11
C THR A 148 -16.46 8.89 9.18
N PRO A 149 -16.76 9.87 10.05
CA PRO A 149 -15.85 10.26 11.13
C PRO A 149 -15.51 9.09 12.07
N PRO A 150 -16.47 8.22 12.49
CA PRO A 150 -16.14 7.02 13.27
C PRO A 150 -15.17 6.09 12.54
N GLU A 151 -15.37 5.83 11.24
CA GLU A 151 -14.45 4.99 10.47
C GLU A 151 -13.03 5.58 10.43
N VAL A 152 -12.90 6.90 10.35
CA VAL A 152 -11.61 7.59 10.41
C VAL A 152 -10.99 7.47 11.80
N ASN A 153 -11.74 7.72 12.87
CA ASN A 153 -11.26 7.59 14.25
C ASN A 153 -10.77 6.17 14.53
N PHE A 154 -11.58 5.16 14.19
CA PHE A 154 -11.20 3.76 14.37
C PHE A 154 -9.96 3.41 13.56
N ALA A 155 -9.83 3.91 12.33
CA ALA A 155 -8.64 3.67 11.52
C ALA A 155 -7.39 4.33 12.12
N ILE A 156 -7.48 5.57 12.61
CA ILE A 156 -6.36 6.27 13.25
C ILE A 156 -5.95 5.54 14.53
N LEU A 157 -6.90 5.22 15.42
CA LEU A 157 -6.64 4.47 16.64
C LEU A 157 -6.01 3.11 16.34
N TYR A 158 -6.53 2.39 15.35
CA TYR A 158 -5.95 1.13 14.89
C TYR A 158 -4.50 1.33 14.40
N VAL A 159 -4.24 2.33 13.55
CA VAL A 159 -2.89 2.56 13.05
C VAL A 159 -1.92 2.88 14.19
N LEU A 160 -2.29 3.78 15.10
CA LEU A 160 -1.38 4.27 16.15
C LEU A 160 -1.21 3.29 17.31
N HIS A 161 -2.26 2.58 17.72
CA HIS A 161 -2.26 1.80 18.97
C HIS A 161 -2.27 0.28 18.77
N ASN A 162 -2.34 -0.24 17.53
CA ASN A 162 -2.38 -1.69 17.31
C ASN A 162 -1.14 -2.41 17.87
N ARG A 163 0.03 -1.76 17.94
CA ARG A 163 1.23 -2.36 18.55
C ARG A 163 1.08 -2.56 20.06
N ALA A 164 0.54 -1.57 20.76
CA ALA A 164 0.30 -1.68 22.21
C ALA A 164 -0.66 -2.83 22.51
N HIS A 165 -1.75 -2.93 21.73
CA HIS A 165 -2.68 -4.07 21.82
C HIS A 165 -2.01 -5.42 21.57
N HIS A 166 -1.11 -5.52 20.58
CA HIS A 166 -0.38 -6.76 20.33
C HIS A 166 0.59 -7.14 21.46
N ILE A 167 1.36 -6.19 21.98
CA ILE A 167 2.31 -6.42 23.08
C ILE A 167 1.56 -6.88 24.33
N ALA A 168 0.45 -6.22 24.68
CA ALA A 168 -0.38 -6.60 25.80
C ALA A 168 -0.97 -8.02 25.65
N ARG A 169 -1.42 -8.39 24.43
CA ARG A 169 -1.92 -9.76 24.15
C ARG A 169 -0.83 -10.82 24.20
N GLU A 170 0.42 -10.46 23.93
CA GLU A 170 1.59 -11.34 24.05
C GLU A 170 2.11 -11.44 25.49
N GLY A 171 1.44 -10.80 26.47
CA GLY A 171 1.76 -10.90 27.90
C GLY A 171 2.95 -10.05 28.34
N TRP A 172 3.47 -9.19 27.49
CA TRP A 172 4.60 -8.33 27.82
C TRP A 172 4.13 -7.07 28.53
N PRO A 173 4.74 -6.69 29.67
CA PRO A 173 4.36 -5.48 30.38
C PRO A 173 4.66 -4.25 29.51
N LEU A 174 3.70 -3.35 29.44
CA LEU A 174 3.87 -2.03 28.82
C LEU A 174 3.96 -0.97 29.92
N PRO A 175 4.83 0.05 29.76
CA PRO A 175 4.83 1.18 30.68
C PRO A 175 3.46 1.88 30.67
N PRO A 176 3.04 2.52 31.78
CA PRO A 176 1.71 3.13 31.95
C PRO A 176 1.32 4.20 30.92
N ARG A 177 2.27 4.64 30.06
CA ARG A 177 2.06 5.55 28.92
C ARG A 177 2.92 5.13 27.72
N TYR A 178 2.83 3.86 27.32
CA TYR A 178 3.56 3.38 26.16
C TYR A 178 3.14 4.12 24.89
N GLU A 179 4.05 4.94 24.37
CA GLU A 179 3.97 5.49 23.03
C GLU A 179 4.87 4.70 22.10
N ASP A 180 4.35 4.31 20.92
CA ASP A 180 5.17 3.59 19.95
C ASP A 180 6.03 4.60 19.15
N PRO A 181 7.37 4.61 19.33
CA PRO A 181 8.27 5.56 18.66
C PRO A 181 8.32 5.37 17.14
N LEU A 182 7.72 4.31 16.61
CA LEU A 182 7.70 3.97 15.19
C LEU A 182 6.36 4.32 14.52
N THR A 183 5.63 5.26 15.12
CA THR A 183 4.40 5.84 14.59
C THR A 183 4.58 7.32 14.28
N SER A 184 3.61 7.91 13.58
CA SER A 184 3.59 9.36 13.36
C SER A 184 3.47 10.17 14.66
N GLU A 185 2.85 9.62 15.70
CA GLU A 185 2.76 10.26 17.01
C GLU A 185 4.12 10.24 17.70
N GLY A 186 4.75 9.06 17.78
CA GLY A 186 6.08 8.90 18.37
C GLY A 186 7.22 9.57 17.58
N THR A 187 6.90 10.20 16.44
CA THR A 187 7.83 11.00 15.63
C THR A 187 7.35 12.43 15.40
N ARG A 188 6.37 12.90 16.17
CA ARG A 188 5.92 14.30 16.17
C ARG A 188 7.12 15.21 16.47
N GLY A 189 7.21 16.34 15.75
CA GLY A 189 8.33 17.29 15.87
C GLY A 189 9.60 16.88 15.10
N HIS A 190 9.62 15.76 14.38
CA HIS A 190 10.74 15.43 13.49
C HIS A 190 10.89 16.46 12.36
N ASP A 191 12.11 16.96 12.14
CA ASP A 191 12.45 17.86 11.03
C ASP A 191 13.40 17.16 10.03
N PRO A 192 13.08 17.13 8.72
CA PRO A 192 11.82 17.54 8.08
C PRO A 192 10.63 16.67 8.50
N PRO A 193 9.38 17.18 8.40
CA PRO A 193 8.20 16.47 8.83
C PRO A 193 8.00 15.16 8.05
N LEU A 194 7.66 14.09 8.78
CA LEU A 194 7.43 12.75 8.20
C LEU A 194 5.99 12.56 7.71
N VAL A 195 5.09 13.41 8.14
CA VAL A 195 3.68 13.47 7.78
C VAL A 195 3.34 14.89 7.33
N ALA A 196 2.15 15.06 6.79
CA ALA A 196 1.60 16.32 6.33
C ALA A 196 0.30 16.61 7.08
N SER A 197 0.01 17.90 7.34
CA SER A 197 -1.24 18.28 7.99
C SER A 197 -2.43 17.95 7.10
N PRO A 198 -3.54 17.40 7.64
CA PRO A 198 -4.70 17.03 6.85
C PRO A 198 -5.45 18.25 6.29
N ARG A 199 -5.96 18.14 5.05
CA ARG A 199 -6.85 19.17 4.47
C ARG A 199 -8.31 18.76 4.51
N LEU A 200 -8.61 17.47 4.43
CA LEU A 200 -9.99 17.01 4.50
C LEU A 200 -10.55 17.26 5.90
N TRP A 201 -11.72 17.91 5.97
CA TRP A 201 -12.41 18.17 7.24
C TRP A 201 -12.59 16.88 8.05
N LEU A 202 -12.87 15.76 7.35
CA LEU A 202 -13.08 14.45 7.95
C LEU A 202 -11.86 13.94 8.74
N LEU A 203 -10.65 14.32 8.36
CA LEU A 203 -9.44 14.00 9.11
C LEU A 203 -9.15 15.04 10.21
N ARG A 204 -9.46 16.31 9.97
CA ARG A 204 -9.28 17.41 10.93
C ARG A 204 -10.14 17.25 12.18
N VAL A 205 -11.42 16.92 12.02
CA VAL A 205 -12.35 16.75 13.16
C VAL A 205 -12.14 15.44 13.91
N SER A 206 -11.55 14.45 13.25
CA SER A 206 -11.35 13.09 13.78
C SER A 206 -10.10 12.96 14.64
N TRP A 207 -9.15 13.89 14.53
CA TRP A 207 -7.93 13.89 15.33
C TRP A 207 -7.47 15.34 15.60
N PRO A 208 -7.87 15.94 16.73
CA PRO A 208 -7.62 17.36 17.01
C PRO A 208 -6.14 17.71 17.28
N GLY A 209 -5.22 16.73 17.35
CA GLY A 209 -3.82 16.95 17.73
C GLY A 209 -2.86 17.44 16.63
N GLN A 210 -3.35 18.11 15.57
CA GLN A 210 -2.51 18.61 14.45
C GLN A 210 -2.84 20.04 14.00
N ALA A 211 -3.61 20.80 14.78
CA ALA A 211 -3.80 22.24 14.55
C ALA A 211 -2.59 23.04 15.07
#